data_AF-C9MUM9-F1
#
_entry.id   AF-C9MUM9-F1
#
_cell.length_a   1.000
_cell.length_b   1.000
_cell.length_c   1.000
_cell.angle_alpha   90.00
_cell.angle_beta   90.00
_cell.angle_gamma   90.00
#
_symmetry.space_group_name_H-M   'P 1'
#
loop_
_entity.id
_entity.type
_entity.pdbx_description
1 polymer ?
#
loop_
_entity_poly.entity_id
_entity_poly.type
_entity_poly.pdbx_seq_one_letter_code
_entity_poly.pdbx_strand_id
1 'polypeptide(L)'
;MYINPIIEGIEISDIRKIHERLVNYKNVINMTIGEPDIDVPQEVKEAVAYHALNSRIKYSPVGGMPELREKIAKYYNEQFLGNYNAQNVLVTVGSTEGLASVLKTILAKDDEVIIPTPAYVGYEPLITISEAKTKFVDLEENNFALTKEILEKILLIKLN
;
A
#
# COMPACT_ATOMS: atom_id res chain seq x y z
N MET A 1 -1.54 0.14 31.28
CA MET A 1 -1.31 1.04 30.14
C MET A 1 -2.56 0.96 29.28
N TYR A 2 -3.20 2.08 28.95
CA TYR A 2 -4.36 2.09 28.06
C TYR A 2 -3.86 1.92 26.61
N ILE A 3 -4.43 0.96 25.89
CA ILE A 3 -4.20 0.73 24.46
C ILE A 3 -5.53 1.01 23.75
N ASN A 4 -5.49 1.59 22.56
CA ASN A 4 -6.70 1.83 21.77
C ASN A 4 -7.38 0.47 21.46
N PRO A 5 -8.64 0.24 21.87
CA PRO A 5 -9.33 -1.03 21.64
C PRO A 5 -9.42 -1.45 20.16
N ILE A 6 -9.42 -0.50 19.22
CA ILE A 6 -9.41 -0.79 17.78
C ILE A 6 -8.12 -1.53 17.38
N ILE A 7 -7.01 -1.19 18.03
CA ILE A 7 -5.68 -1.76 17.73
C ILE A 7 -5.48 -3.11 18.41
N GLU A 8 -6.11 -3.35 19.57
CA GLU A 8 -5.94 -4.60 20.32
C GLU A 8 -6.34 -5.85 19.50
N GLY A 9 -7.27 -5.71 18.56
CA GLY A 9 -7.71 -6.79 17.69
C GLY A 9 -6.85 -7.01 16.43
N ILE A 10 -5.85 -6.16 16.17
CA ILE A 10 -5.03 -6.27 14.96
C ILE A 10 -3.79 -7.13 15.25
N GLU A 11 -3.74 -8.30 14.62
CA GLU A 11 -2.62 -9.24 14.79
C GLU A 11 -1.47 -9.02 13.79
N ILE A 12 -0.30 -9.51 14.17
CA ILE A 12 0.83 -9.67 13.23
C ILE A 12 0.45 -10.71 12.17
N SER A 13 0.76 -10.41 10.91
CA SER A 13 0.52 -11.32 9.79
C SER A 13 1.19 -12.69 10.00
N ASP A 14 0.46 -13.77 9.73
CA ASP A 14 1.01 -15.13 9.78
C ASP A 14 2.14 -15.35 8.78
N ILE A 15 2.15 -14.65 7.65
CA ILE A 15 3.26 -14.67 6.68
C ILE A 15 4.56 -14.23 7.37
N ARG A 16 4.49 -13.18 8.19
CA ARG A 16 5.63 -12.69 8.96
C ARG A 16 6.04 -13.67 10.05
N LYS A 17 5.07 -14.22 10.79
CA LYS A 17 5.33 -15.24 11.82
C LYS A 17 6.03 -16.47 11.22
N ILE A 18 5.62 -16.92 10.03
CA ILE A 18 6.25 -18.03 9.32
C ILE A 18 7.68 -17.63 8.91
N HIS A 19 7.85 -16.49 8.23
CA HIS A 19 9.16 -16.03 7.78
C HIS A 19 10.18 -15.95 8.92
N GLU A 20 9.79 -15.37 10.06
CA GLU A 20 10.65 -15.23 11.23
C GLU A 20 11.00 -16.58 11.88
N ARG A 21 10.17 -17.61 11.72
CA ARG A 21 10.50 -18.97 12.18
C ARG A 21 11.50 -19.66 11.26
N LEU A 22 11.43 -19.40 9.94
CA LEU A 22 12.28 -20.09 8.95
C LEU A 22 13.78 -19.84 9.17
N VAL A 23 14.15 -18.71 9.78
CA VAL A 23 15.56 -18.39 10.10
C VAL A 23 16.23 -19.41 11.03
N ASN A 24 15.44 -20.18 11.80
CA ASN A 24 15.96 -21.18 12.74
C ASN A 24 16.24 -22.54 12.08
N TYR A 25 15.88 -22.73 10.82
CA TYR A 25 16.03 -23.99 10.11
C TYR A 25 17.19 -23.92 9.13
N LYS A 26 18.02 -24.98 9.11
CA LYS A 26 19.06 -25.15 8.10
C LYS A 26 18.45 -25.77 6.84
N ASN A 27 18.90 -25.35 5.65
CA ASN A 27 18.48 -25.87 4.34
C ASN A 27 17.00 -25.66 3.99
N VAL A 28 16.47 -24.46 4.26
CA VAL A 28 15.10 -24.08 3.87
C VAL A 28 15.12 -23.20 2.62
N ILE A 29 14.22 -23.48 1.69
CA ILE A 29 13.90 -22.58 0.58
C ILE A 29 12.73 -21.69 1.02
N ASN A 30 12.99 -20.40 1.17
CA ASN A 30 12.00 -19.45 1.67
C ASN A 30 11.27 -18.76 0.50
N MET A 31 9.97 -19.00 0.37
CA MET A 31 9.11 -18.39 -0.66
C MET A 31 7.98 -17.55 -0.05
N THR A 32 8.20 -16.99 1.15
CA THR A 32 7.13 -16.34 1.93
C THR A 32 7.05 -14.82 1.75
N ILE A 33 8.17 -14.14 1.55
CA ILE A 33 8.22 -12.68 1.44
C ILE A 33 8.27 -12.27 -0.03
N GLY A 34 7.40 -11.33 -0.41
CA GLY A 34 7.33 -10.74 -1.75
C GLY A 34 8.26 -9.54 -1.97
N GLU A 35 9.43 -9.53 -1.32
CA GLU A 35 10.48 -8.54 -1.56
C GLU A 35 11.30 -8.98 -2.77
N PRO A 36 11.65 -8.06 -3.70
CA PRO A 36 12.55 -8.38 -4.79
C PRO A 36 13.91 -8.89 -4.30
N ASP A 37 14.46 -9.89 -4.99
CA ASP A 37 15.80 -10.42 -4.75
C ASP A 37 16.90 -9.58 -5.41
N ILE A 38 16.52 -8.69 -6.34
CA ILE A 38 17.41 -7.72 -6.97
C ILE A 38 17.69 -6.54 -6.04
N ASP A 39 18.96 -6.17 -5.96
CA ASP A 39 19.40 -5.02 -5.18
C ASP A 39 19.04 -3.71 -5.88
N VAL A 40 19.02 -2.62 -5.11
CA VAL A 40 18.79 -1.26 -5.62
C VAL A 40 19.91 -0.90 -6.61
N PRO A 41 19.59 -0.28 -7.78
CA PRO A 41 20.60 0.15 -8.75
C PRO A 41 21.70 1.01 -8.13
N GLN A 42 22.95 0.79 -8.57
CA GLN A 42 24.13 1.42 -7.98
C GLN A 42 24.07 2.95 -8.06
N GLU A 43 23.55 3.50 -9.16
CA GLU A 43 23.40 4.93 -9.37
C GLU A 43 22.47 5.58 -8.32
N VAL A 44 21.45 4.87 -7.87
CA VAL A 44 20.54 5.33 -6.81
C VAL A 44 21.27 5.37 -5.47
N LYS A 45 22.03 4.32 -5.15
CA LYS A 45 22.83 4.27 -3.91
C LYS A 45 23.86 5.39 -3.86
N GLU A 46 24.54 5.65 -4.96
CA GLU A 46 25.54 6.71 -5.09
C GLU A 46 24.90 8.10 -4.93
N ALA A 47 23.75 8.36 -5.56
CA ALA A 47 23.03 9.61 -5.41
C ALA A 47 22.61 9.85 -3.95
N VAL A 48 22.06 8.83 -3.27
CA VAL A 48 21.70 8.91 -1.86
C VAL A 48 22.92 9.21 -0.99
N ALA A 49 24.03 8.49 -1.18
CA ALA A 49 25.26 8.69 -0.42
C ALA A 49 25.84 10.10 -0.66
N TYR A 50 25.87 10.55 -1.91
CA TYR A 50 26.34 11.88 -2.27
C TYR A 50 25.53 12.97 -1.57
N HIS A 51 24.20 12.92 -1.61
CA HIS A 51 23.35 13.92 -0.98
C HIS A 51 23.40 13.86 0.55
N ALA A 52 23.52 12.67 1.13
CA ALA A 52 23.69 12.52 2.59
C ALA A 52 24.97 13.18 3.11
N LEU A 53 26.06 13.12 2.33
CA LEU A 53 27.37 13.67 2.72
C LEU A 53 27.55 15.14 2.33
N ASN A 54 26.96 15.60 1.23
CA ASN A 54 27.27 16.90 0.63
C ASN A 54 26.12 17.91 0.68
N SER A 55 24.92 17.52 1.12
CA SER A 55 23.77 18.41 1.20
C SER A 55 23.36 18.70 2.64
N ARG A 56 22.82 19.90 2.89
CA ARG A 56 22.19 20.21 4.19
C ARG A 56 20.81 19.56 4.26
N ILE A 57 20.67 18.52 5.08
CA ILE A 57 19.38 17.85 5.32
C ILE A 57 18.46 18.79 6.09
N LYS A 58 17.26 19.01 5.56
CA LYS A 58 16.18 19.82 6.15
C LYS A 58 14.86 19.08 5.99
N TYR A 59 13.81 19.57 6.65
CA TYR A 59 12.45 19.10 6.40
C TYR A 59 12.09 19.24 4.91
N SER A 60 11.49 18.19 4.37
CA SER A 60 10.86 18.23 3.05
C SER A 60 9.60 19.10 3.08
N PRO A 61 9.21 19.73 1.96
CA PRO A 61 7.92 20.38 1.85
C PRO A 61 6.76 19.42 2.10
N VAL A 62 5.65 19.97 2.59
CA VAL A 62 4.38 19.22 2.72
C VAL A 62 3.98 18.69 1.35
N GLY A 63 3.75 17.38 1.27
CA GLY A 63 3.40 16.69 0.03
C GLY A 63 4.57 16.21 -0.84
N GLY A 64 5.82 16.54 -0.46
CA GLY A 64 7.04 16.11 -1.14
C GLY A 64 7.74 17.23 -1.91
N MET A 65 8.99 16.96 -2.35
CA MET A 65 9.79 17.90 -3.13
C MET A 65 9.11 18.23 -4.47
N PRO A 66 8.99 19.52 -4.88
CA PRO A 66 8.33 19.90 -6.12
C PRO A 66 8.87 19.19 -7.36
N GLU A 67 10.20 19.13 -7.52
CA GLU A 67 10.85 18.48 -8.66
C GLU A 67 10.52 16.98 -8.74
N LEU A 68 10.43 16.30 -7.59
CA LEU A 68 10.05 14.88 -7.54
C LEU A 68 8.60 14.71 -7.98
N ARG A 69 7.69 15.56 -7.49
CA ARG A 69 6.26 15.52 -7.83
C ARG A 69 6.04 15.77 -9.33
N GLU A 70 6.75 16.73 -9.92
CA GLU A 70 6.71 17.01 -11.36
C GLU A 70 7.21 15.82 -12.19
N LYS A 71 8.33 15.20 -11.79
CA LYS A 71 8.88 14.02 -12.48
C LYS A 71 7.92 12.83 -12.40
N ILE A 72 7.29 12.59 -11.26
CA ILE A 72 6.27 11.53 -11.10
C ILE A 72 5.08 11.81 -12.03
N ALA A 73 4.53 13.03 -12.00
CA ALA A 73 3.40 13.38 -12.87
C ALA A 73 3.74 13.19 -14.35
N LYS A 74 4.93 13.62 -14.77
CA LYS A 74 5.44 13.43 -16.13
C LYS A 74 5.54 11.95 -16.49
N TYR A 75 6.16 11.13 -15.63
CA TYR A 75 6.28 9.68 -15.85
C TYR A 75 4.91 9.03 -16.07
N TYR A 76 3.92 9.34 -15.22
CA TYR A 76 2.58 8.78 -15.37
C TYR A 76 1.86 9.22 -16.64
N ASN A 77 2.07 10.47 -17.08
CA ASN A 77 1.49 10.96 -18.35
C ASN A 77 2.11 10.25 -19.56
N GLU A 78 3.44 10.02 -19.53
CA GLU A 78 4.16 9.34 -20.61
C GLU A 78 3.85 7.85 -20.69
N GLN A 79 3.73 7.16 -19.54
CA GLN A 79 3.51 5.71 -19.51
C GLN A 79 2.04 5.31 -19.65
N PHE A 80 1.12 6.10 -19.10
CA PHE A 80 -0.29 5.72 -18.95
C PHE A 80 -1.27 6.69 -19.61
N LEU A 81 -0.79 7.59 -20.48
CA LEU A 81 -1.60 8.59 -21.19
C LEU A 81 -2.46 9.45 -20.25
N GLY A 82 -1.91 9.76 -19.07
CA GLY A 82 -2.57 10.58 -18.05
C GLY A 82 -2.56 12.09 -18.35
N ASN A 83 -3.28 12.84 -17.52
CA ASN A 83 -3.26 14.31 -17.50
C ASN A 83 -3.03 14.82 -16.06
N TYR A 84 -1.92 14.41 -15.47
CA TYR A 84 -1.51 14.76 -14.11
C TYR A 84 -0.53 15.94 -14.10
N ASN A 85 -0.62 16.76 -13.07
CA ASN A 85 0.40 17.75 -12.72
C ASN A 85 0.91 17.50 -11.29
N ALA A 86 1.90 18.27 -10.83
CA ALA A 86 2.50 18.10 -9.50
C ALA A 86 1.47 18.18 -8.34
N GLN A 87 0.37 18.92 -8.50
CA GLN A 87 -0.70 19.02 -7.49
C GLN A 87 -1.48 17.71 -7.34
N ASN A 88 -1.48 16.84 -8.34
CA ASN A 88 -2.08 15.51 -8.26
C ASN A 88 -1.18 14.48 -7.54
N VAL A 89 0.07 14.83 -7.23
CA VAL A 89 1.06 13.91 -6.64
C VAL A 89 1.30 14.23 -5.16
N LEU A 90 1.19 13.20 -4.33
CA LEU A 90 1.57 13.20 -2.91
C LEU A 90 2.68 12.16 -2.70
N VAL A 91 3.85 12.60 -2.27
CA VAL A 91 4.95 11.70 -1.90
C VAL A 91 4.76 11.24 -0.46
N THR A 92 4.87 9.93 -0.25
CA THR A 92 4.70 9.26 1.05
C THR A 92 5.88 8.34 1.37
N VAL A 93 6.01 7.96 2.64
CA VAL A 93 6.94 6.98 3.17
C VAL A 93 6.43 5.57 2.82
N GLY A 94 6.61 5.23 1.54
CA GLY A 94 6.18 3.96 0.98
C GLY A 94 4.68 3.89 0.69
N SER A 95 4.28 2.85 -0.07
CA SER A 95 2.91 2.67 -0.54
C SER A 95 1.90 2.46 0.61
N THR A 96 2.32 1.87 1.73
CA THR A 96 1.46 1.66 2.90
C THR A 96 1.00 2.97 3.54
N GLU A 97 1.88 3.98 3.66
CA GLU A 97 1.46 5.31 4.13
C GLU A 97 0.54 5.99 3.11
N GLY A 98 0.80 5.81 1.81
CA GLY A 98 -0.10 6.27 0.74
C GLY A 98 -1.52 5.72 0.88
N LEU A 99 -1.65 4.39 1.04
CA LEU A 99 -2.94 3.73 1.27
C LEU A 99 -3.61 4.23 2.55
N ALA A 100 -2.86 4.29 3.66
CA ALA A 100 -3.39 4.78 4.93
C ALA A 100 -3.90 6.23 4.82
N SER A 101 -3.17 7.08 4.11
CA SER A 101 -3.54 8.49 3.90
C SER A 101 -4.84 8.61 3.11
N VAL A 102 -4.99 7.84 2.03
CA VAL A 102 -6.22 7.81 1.23
C VAL A 102 -7.39 7.30 2.07
N LEU A 103 -7.26 6.14 2.71
CA LEU A 103 -8.36 5.51 3.46
C LEU A 103 -8.83 6.41 4.61
N LYS A 104 -7.91 7.00 5.38
CA LYS A 104 -8.26 7.94 6.46
C LYS A 104 -8.88 9.24 5.95
N THR A 105 -8.67 9.60 4.69
CA THR A 105 -9.26 10.79 4.09
C THR A 105 -10.69 10.54 3.63
N ILE A 106 -10.97 9.35 3.09
CA ILE A 106 -12.26 9.06 2.43
C ILE A 106 -13.23 8.26 3.28
N LEU A 107 -12.75 7.49 4.26
CA LEU A 107 -13.58 6.63 5.09
C LEU A 107 -14.05 7.37 6.35
N ALA A 108 -15.31 7.16 6.67
CA ALA A 108 -15.89 7.41 7.97
C ALA A 108 -16.14 6.10 8.72
N LYS A 109 -16.47 6.23 10.00
CA LYS A 109 -16.91 5.11 10.82
C LYS A 109 -18.08 4.38 10.17
N ASP A 110 -18.03 3.05 10.23
CA ASP A 110 -19.03 2.11 9.69
C ASP A 110 -19.15 2.07 8.15
N ASP A 111 -18.33 2.83 7.39
CA ASP A 111 -18.24 2.67 5.94
C ASP A 111 -17.80 1.26 5.56
N GLU A 112 -18.28 0.75 4.42
CA GLU A 112 -17.94 -0.58 3.93
C GLU A 112 -16.91 -0.50 2.81
N VAL A 113 -15.81 -1.24 2.95
CA VAL A 113 -14.77 -1.40 1.93
C VAL A 113 -14.77 -2.82 1.42
N ILE A 114 -15.04 -2.96 0.12
CA ILE A 114 -15.03 -4.24 -0.58
C ILE A 114 -13.59 -4.65 -0.88
N ILE A 115 -13.22 -5.88 -0.50
CA ILE A 115 -11.92 -6.48 -0.82
C ILE A 115 -12.15 -7.80 -1.56
N PRO A 116 -11.86 -7.87 -2.88
CA PRO A 116 -11.84 -9.13 -3.59
C PRO A 116 -10.65 -9.99 -3.12
N THR A 117 -10.88 -11.27 -2.79
CA THR A 117 -9.84 -12.18 -2.29
C THR A 117 -9.40 -13.18 -3.35
N PRO A 118 -8.11 -13.60 -3.35
CA PRO A 118 -7.04 -13.23 -2.40
C PRO A 118 -6.53 -11.79 -2.58
N ALA A 119 -6.12 -11.17 -1.47
CA ALA A 119 -5.73 -9.74 -1.44
C ALA A 119 -4.46 -9.49 -0.63
N TYR A 120 -3.90 -8.29 -0.77
CA TYR A 120 -2.81 -7.84 0.08
C TYR A 120 -3.28 -7.69 1.53
N VAL A 121 -2.63 -8.43 2.44
CA VAL A 121 -2.97 -8.52 3.87
C VAL A 121 -2.94 -7.18 4.61
N GLY A 122 -2.27 -6.17 4.06
CA GLY A 122 -2.19 -4.83 4.67
C GLY A 122 -3.45 -3.99 4.49
N TYR A 123 -4.42 -4.39 3.65
CA TYR A 123 -5.63 -3.60 3.43
C TYR A 123 -6.56 -3.59 4.65
N GLU A 124 -6.95 -4.77 5.15
CA GLU A 124 -7.91 -4.90 6.25
C GLU A 124 -7.49 -4.13 7.51
N PRO A 125 -6.24 -4.23 8.02
CA PRO A 125 -5.83 -3.45 9.19
C PRO A 125 -5.98 -1.94 8.99
N LEU A 126 -5.67 -1.41 7.81
CA LEU A 126 -5.81 0.03 7.54
C LEU A 126 -7.27 0.48 7.51
N ILE A 127 -8.17 -0.38 7.04
CA ILE A 127 -9.62 -0.16 7.03
C ILE A 127 -10.16 -0.21 8.47
N THR A 128 -9.79 -1.23 9.25
CA THR A 128 -10.17 -1.37 10.66
C THR A 128 -9.71 -0.19 11.52
N ILE A 129 -8.46 0.28 11.32
CA ILE A 129 -7.92 1.47 12.02
C ILE A 129 -8.73 2.72 11.70
N SER A 130 -9.38 2.77 10.54
CA SER A 130 -10.26 3.87 10.11
C SER A 130 -11.70 3.69 10.61
N GLU A 131 -11.97 2.74 11.51
CA GLU A 131 -13.30 2.37 12.03
C GLU A 131 -14.30 1.93 10.96
N ALA A 132 -13.81 1.56 9.77
CA ALA A 132 -14.62 1.06 8.67
C ALA A 132 -14.66 -0.48 8.69
N LYS A 133 -15.59 -1.06 7.92
CA LYS A 133 -15.84 -2.50 7.84
C LYS A 133 -15.32 -3.05 6.52
N THR A 134 -14.67 -4.19 6.60
CA THR A 134 -14.25 -4.93 5.41
C THR A 134 -15.35 -5.91 4.98
N LYS A 135 -15.66 -5.93 3.68
CA LYS A 135 -16.49 -6.95 3.05
C LYS A 135 -15.65 -7.72 2.05
N PHE A 136 -15.27 -8.93 2.43
CA PHE A 136 -14.54 -9.83 1.55
C PHE A 136 -15.45 -10.41 0.47
N VAL A 137 -14.92 -10.53 -0.74
CA VAL A 137 -15.60 -11.14 -1.89
C VAL A 137 -14.69 -12.21 -2.45
N ASP A 138 -15.08 -13.47 -2.26
CA ASP A 138 -14.33 -14.60 -2.79
C ASP A 138 -14.45 -14.69 -4.30
N LEU A 139 -13.31 -14.78 -4.98
CA LEU A 139 -13.20 -14.89 -6.43
C LEU A 139 -12.70 -16.26 -6.89
N GLU A 140 -12.56 -17.25 -5.99
CA GLU A 140 -12.05 -18.59 -6.32
C GLU A 140 -12.84 -19.23 -7.48
N GLU A 141 -14.18 -19.21 -7.40
CA GLU A 141 -15.06 -19.76 -8.45
C GLU A 141 -14.93 -19.01 -9.81
N ASN A 142 -14.33 -17.83 -9.80
CA ASN A 142 -14.17 -16.96 -10.96
C ASN A 142 -12.72 -16.85 -11.44
N ASN A 143 -11.87 -17.83 -11.11
CA ASN A 143 -10.44 -17.83 -11.44
C ASN A 143 -9.73 -16.55 -10.97
N PHE A 144 -10.13 -16.03 -9.81
CA PHE A 144 -9.58 -14.82 -9.20
C PHE A 144 -9.82 -13.53 -10.02
N ALA A 145 -10.80 -13.53 -10.93
CA ALA A 145 -11.17 -12.37 -11.73
C ALA A 145 -12.43 -11.69 -11.20
N LEU A 146 -12.32 -10.39 -10.90
CA LEU A 146 -13.49 -9.56 -10.58
C LEU A 146 -14.22 -9.19 -11.87
N THR A 147 -15.34 -9.86 -12.15
CA THR A 147 -16.16 -9.57 -13.33
C THR A 147 -17.16 -8.45 -13.08
N LYS A 148 -17.71 -7.88 -14.16
CA LYS A 148 -18.76 -6.87 -14.08
C LYS A 148 -19.99 -7.39 -13.32
N GLU A 149 -20.40 -8.63 -13.57
CA GLU A 149 -21.58 -9.26 -12.96
C GLU A 149 -21.39 -9.45 -11.46
N ILE A 150 -20.17 -9.79 -11.02
CA ILE A 150 -19.85 -9.88 -9.58
C ILE A 150 -19.90 -8.48 -8.97
N LEU A 151 -19.27 -7.49 -9.63
CA LEU A 151 -19.22 -6.11 -9.17
C LEU A 151 -20.64 -5.52 -8.99
N GLU A 152 -21.53 -5.74 -9.95
CA GLU A 152 -22.93 -5.27 -9.88
C GLU A 152 -23.73 -5.92 -8.73
N LYS A 153 -23.39 -7.15 -8.33
CA LYS A 153 -24.05 -7.86 -7.22
C LYS A 153 -23.59 -7.38 -5.84
N ILE A 154 -22.32 -6.97 -5.73
CA ILE A 154 -21.71 -6.64 -4.43
C ILE A 154 -21.83 -5.17 -4.06
N LEU A 155 -22.04 -4.29 -5.06
CA LEU A 155 -22.23 -2.86 -4.85
C LEU A 155 -23.60 -2.56 -4.23
N LEU A 156 -23.60 -1.69 -3.21
CA LEU A 156 -24.83 -1.22 -2.56
C LEU A 156 -25.58 -0.16 -3.39
N ILE A 157 -24.89 0.50 -4.33
CA ILE A 157 -25.45 1.52 -5.22
C ILE A 157 -25.32 1.01 -6.66
N LYS A 158 -26.42 1.01 -7.42
CA LYS A 158 -26.38 0.64 -8.84
C LYS A 158 -25.57 1.69 -9.61
N LEU A 159 -24.59 1.22 -10.39
CA LEU A 159 -23.89 2.06 -11.36
C LEU A 159 -24.87 2.40 -12.49
N ASN A 160 -25.02 3.70 -12.77
CA ASN A 160 -25.82 4.19 -13.90
C ASN A 160 -25.05 4.08 -15.22
#